data_AF-E4YT84-F1
#
_entry.id   AF-E4YT84-F1
#
_cell.length_a   1.000
_cell.length_b   1.000
_cell.length_c   1.000
_cell.angle_alpha   90.00
_cell.angle_beta   90.00
_cell.angle_gamma   90.00
#
_symmetry.space_group_name_H-M   'P 1'
#
loop_
_entity.id
_entity.type
_entity.pdbx_description
1 polymer ?
#
loop_
_entity_poly.entity_id
_entity_poly.type
_entity_poly.pdbx_seq_one_letter_code
_entity_poly.pdbx_strand_id
1 'polypeptide(L)'
;MARTPRPLDEDEELAEESNKLVRSEMRVLDLCRPCSIDYDFIGKMETLEYDMNYLLKKLNLGVSWPRKEVTTNADYVRLYYHGFHEEHFSALYDLYRSDFELFDYSLPGVLQN
;
A
#
# COMPACT_ATOMS: atom_id res chain seq x y z
N MET A 1 -12.17 11.88 -5.71
CA MET A 1 -13.14 12.51 -4.79
C MET A 1 -13.51 11.48 -3.74
N ALA A 2 -12.99 11.60 -2.53
CA ALA A 2 -13.44 10.76 -1.42
C ALA A 2 -14.88 11.20 -1.08
N ARG A 3 -15.81 10.26 -1.03
CA ARG A 3 -17.19 10.54 -0.62
C ARG A 3 -17.21 10.68 0.90
N THR A 4 -17.87 11.71 1.40
CA THR A 4 -18.26 11.81 2.80
C THR A 4 -19.34 10.75 3.06
N PRO A 5 -19.15 9.81 4.00
CA PRO A 5 -20.18 8.82 4.34
C PRO A 5 -21.42 9.51 4.93
N ARG A 6 -22.61 8.99 4.61
CA ARG A 6 -23.86 9.36 5.29
C ARG A 6 -23.90 8.62 6.64
N PRO A 7 -24.54 9.18 7.68
CA PRO A 7 -24.64 8.52 8.97
C PRO A 7 -25.57 7.31 8.84
N LEU A 8 -25.05 6.14 9.21
CA LEU A 8 -25.77 4.87 9.26
C LEU A 8 -25.58 4.29 10.67
N ASP A 9 -26.70 3.87 11.26
CA ASP A 9 -26.94 3.20 12.54
C ASP A 9 -25.70 2.94 13.44
N GLU A 10 -25.59 3.75 14.52
CA GLU A 10 -24.34 4.34 15.03
C GLU A 10 -23.35 3.43 15.78
N ASP A 11 -23.64 2.16 16.08
CA ASP A 11 -22.78 1.34 16.96
C ASP A 11 -22.17 0.10 16.30
N GLU A 12 -22.92 -0.64 15.49
CA GLU A 12 -22.44 -1.90 14.89
C GLU A 12 -21.67 -1.63 13.58
N GLU A 13 -22.18 -0.73 12.74
CA GLU A 13 -21.51 -0.32 11.51
C GLU A 13 -20.27 0.55 11.80
N LEU A 14 -20.29 1.35 12.87
CA LEU A 14 -19.12 2.14 13.29
C LEU A 14 -17.99 1.24 13.80
N ALA A 15 -18.33 0.18 14.56
CA ALA A 15 -17.36 -0.82 14.98
C ALA A 15 -16.83 -1.62 13.79
N GLU A 16 -17.66 -1.93 12.79
CA GLU A 16 -17.23 -2.65 11.59
C GLU A 16 -16.41 -1.77 10.63
N GLU A 17 -16.79 -0.51 10.40
CA GLU A 17 -15.99 0.48 9.67
C GLU A 17 -14.68 0.76 10.40
N SER A 18 -14.71 0.92 11.72
CA SER A 18 -13.50 1.11 12.52
C SER A 18 -12.60 -0.12 12.47
N ASN A 19 -13.14 -1.34 12.58
CA ASN A 19 -12.35 -2.56 12.41
C ASN A 19 -11.81 -2.72 10.99
N LYS A 20 -12.58 -2.31 9.97
CA LYS A 20 -12.17 -2.36 8.57
C LYS A 20 -11.05 -1.35 8.29
N LEU A 21 -11.18 -0.13 8.81
CA LEU A 21 -10.18 0.93 8.75
C LEU A 21 -8.92 0.51 9.54
N VAL A 22 -9.05 -0.04 10.75
CA VAL A 22 -7.89 -0.54 11.51
C VAL A 22 -7.17 -1.66 10.76
N ARG A 23 -7.89 -2.52 10.03
CA ARG A 23 -7.28 -3.59 9.23
C ARG A 23 -6.59 -3.09 7.96
N SER A 24 -7.12 -2.07 7.28
CA SER A 24 -6.46 -1.52 6.09
C SER A 24 -5.22 -0.68 6.43
N GLU A 25 -5.10 -0.26 7.69
CA GLU A 25 -3.99 0.54 8.22
C GLU A 25 -3.06 -0.30 9.13
N MET A 26 -3.25 -1.62 9.18
CA MET A 26 -2.40 -2.55 9.92
C MET A 26 -1.21 -3.00 9.07
N ARG A 27 -0.11 -3.31 9.74
CA ARG A 27 1.06 -3.93 9.11
C ARG A 27 0.69 -5.27 8.52
N VAL A 28 1.18 -5.59 7.33
CA VAL A 28 0.93 -6.88 6.69
C VAL A 28 1.43 -8.02 7.57
N LEU A 29 2.55 -7.84 8.25
CA LEU A 29 3.09 -8.86 9.15
C LEU A 29 2.13 -9.21 10.30
N ASP A 30 1.28 -8.28 10.74
CA ASP A 30 0.31 -8.51 11.81
C ASP A 30 -1.00 -9.15 11.31
N LEU A 31 -1.18 -9.26 9.99
CA LEU A 31 -2.34 -9.94 9.43
C LEU A 31 -2.30 -11.44 9.76
N CYS A 32 -3.44 -12.11 9.60
CA CYS A 32 -3.52 -13.54 9.84
C CYS A 32 -2.75 -14.33 8.77
N ARG A 33 -1.67 -14.99 9.19
CA ARG A 33 -0.88 -15.97 8.40
C ARG A 33 -0.22 -15.44 7.10
N PRO A 34 0.40 -14.25 7.08
CA PRO A 34 1.08 -13.74 5.88
C PRO A 34 2.21 -14.67 5.44
N CYS A 35 2.95 -15.29 6.37
CA CYS A 35 4.09 -16.15 6.03
C CYS A 35 3.72 -17.62 5.76
N SER A 36 2.49 -18.04 6.06
CA SER A 36 2.06 -19.44 5.88
C SER A 36 1.29 -19.66 4.57
N ILE A 37 1.10 -18.61 3.78
CA ILE A 37 0.48 -18.68 2.46
C ILE A 37 1.60 -18.85 1.43
N ASP A 38 1.52 -19.91 0.63
CA ASP A 38 2.43 -20.13 -0.48
C ASP A 38 1.99 -19.27 -1.67
N TYR A 39 2.51 -18.05 -1.75
CA TYR A 39 2.20 -17.14 -2.85
C TYR A 39 2.84 -17.62 -4.16
N ASP A 40 2.02 -17.88 -5.17
CA ASP A 40 2.50 -18.15 -6.54
C ASP A 40 3.05 -16.90 -7.25
N PHE A 41 2.71 -15.72 -6.73
CA PHE A 41 3.07 -14.42 -7.27
C PHE A 41 2.94 -13.30 -6.22
N ILE A 42 3.92 -12.41 -6.16
CA ILE A 42 3.90 -11.16 -5.39
C ILE A 42 4.31 -10.05 -6.36
N GLY A 43 3.44 -9.06 -6.56
CA GLY A 43 3.70 -7.91 -7.44
C GLY A 43 3.99 -6.64 -6.64
N LYS A 44 4.70 -5.70 -7.24
CA LYS A 44 4.99 -4.37 -6.67
C LYS A 44 4.26 -3.28 -7.45
N MET A 45 3.84 -2.22 -6.78
CA MET A 45 3.14 -1.11 -7.42
C MET A 45 4.06 -0.34 -8.38
N GLU A 46 5.35 -0.28 -8.05
CA GLU A 46 6.42 0.32 -8.83
C GLU A 46 6.63 -0.39 -10.17
N THR A 47 6.38 -1.70 -10.21
CA THR A 47 6.53 -2.56 -11.40
C THR A 47 5.20 -3.10 -11.92
N LEU A 48 4.08 -2.49 -11.52
CA LEU A 48 2.74 -3.03 -11.74
C LEU A 48 2.44 -3.39 -13.20
N GLU A 49 2.84 -2.55 -14.16
CA GLU A 49 2.61 -2.85 -15.58
C GLU A 49 3.39 -4.10 -16.04
N TYR A 50 4.64 -4.23 -15.61
CA TYR A 50 5.46 -5.40 -15.93
C TYR A 50 4.89 -6.67 -15.28
N ASP A 51 4.58 -6.58 -13.99
CA ASP A 51 4.07 -7.65 -13.15
C ASP A 51 2.74 -8.20 -13.67
N MET A 52 1.81 -7.31 -14.02
CA MET A 52 0.51 -7.71 -14.55
C MET A 52 0.61 -8.33 -15.93
N ASN A 53 1.45 -7.79 -16.83
CA ASN A 53 1.66 -8.40 -18.14
C ASN A 53 2.32 -9.78 -18.04
N TYR A 54 3.27 -9.96 -17.12
CA TYR A 54 3.84 -11.28 -16.82
C TYR A 54 2.76 -12.26 -16.36
N LEU A 55 1.92 -11.86 -15.41
CA LEU A 55 0.86 -12.71 -14.86
C LEU A 55 -0.18 -13.10 -15.93
N LEU A 56 -0.64 -12.15 -16.74
CA LEU A 56 -1.58 -12.40 -17.84
C LEU A 56 -1.04 -13.42 -18.85
N LYS A 57 0.26 -13.31 -19.19
CA LYS A 57 0.95 -14.28 -20.06
C LYS A 57 1.07 -15.65 -19.39
N LYS A 58 1.43 -15.71 -18.10
CA LYS A 58 1.56 -16.95 -17.33
C LYS A 58 0.22 -17.70 -17.23
N LEU A 59 -0.89 -16.97 -17.13
CA LEU A 59 -2.25 -17.50 -17.09
C LEU A 59 -2.86 -17.78 -18.48
N ASN A 60 -2.10 -17.56 -19.56
CA ASN A 60 -2.54 -17.74 -20.96
C ASN A 60 -3.82 -16.94 -21.30
N LEU A 61 -3.93 -15.72 -20.74
CA LEU A 61 -5.03 -14.82 -21.01
C LEU A 61 -4.67 -13.93 -22.21
N GLY A 62 -5.51 -13.93 -23.24
CA GLY A 62 -5.32 -13.15 -24.48
C GLY A 62 -5.58 -11.64 -24.35
N VAL A 63 -5.30 -11.07 -23.18
CA VAL A 63 -5.49 -9.65 -22.88
C VAL A 63 -4.17 -9.04 -22.41
N SER A 64 -3.98 -7.74 -22.64
CA SER A 64 -2.84 -6.98 -22.13
C SER A 64 -3.26 -6.06 -20.99
N TRP A 65 -2.31 -5.78 -20.09
CA TRP A 65 -2.54 -4.76 -19.07
C TRP A 65 -2.62 -3.38 -19.74
N PRO A 66 -3.62 -2.53 -19.39
CA PRO A 66 -3.70 -1.19 -19.95
C PRO A 66 -2.49 -0.38 -19.51
N ARG A 67 -1.88 0.37 -20.45
CA ARG A 67 -0.92 1.40 -20.07
C ARG A 67 -1.61 2.41 -19.16
N LYS A 68 -1.06 2.59 -17.97
CA LYS A 68 -1.47 3.65 -17.06
C LYS A 68 -0.49 4.80 -17.19
N GLU A 69 -1.01 6.01 -17.33
CA GLU A 69 -0.18 7.19 -17.16
C GLU A 69 0.19 7.32 -15.69
N VAL A 70 1.43 7.75 -15.44
CA VAL A 70 1.91 7.99 -14.09
C VAL A 70 1.14 9.18 -13.51
N THR A 71 0.27 8.93 -12.54
CA THR A 71 -0.57 9.98 -11.93
C THR A 71 0.12 10.72 -10.78
N THR A 72 1.36 10.34 -10.46
CA THR A 72 2.12 10.90 -9.33
C THR A 72 3.48 11.38 -9.81
N ASN A 73 3.79 12.65 -9.56
CA ASN A 73 5.09 13.24 -9.85
C ASN A 73 5.71 13.80 -8.56
N ALA A 74 7.00 14.18 -8.63
CA ALA A 74 7.72 14.72 -7.47
C ALA A 74 7.07 15.97 -6.89
N ASP A 75 6.41 16.80 -7.70
CA ASP A 75 5.74 18.01 -7.24
C ASP A 75 4.50 17.70 -6.40
N TYR A 76 3.70 16.71 -6.80
CA TYR A 76 2.58 16.23 -6.00
C TYR A 76 3.07 15.64 -4.68
N VAL A 77 4.14 14.83 -4.69
CA VAL A 77 4.71 14.28 -3.46
C VAL A 77 5.15 15.42 -2.53
N ARG A 78 5.87 16.42 -3.04
CA ARG A 78 6.26 17.60 -2.26
C ARG A 78 5.05 18.34 -1.71
N LEU A 79 4.03 18.57 -2.53
CA LEU A 79 2.81 19.27 -2.12
C LEU A 79 2.07 18.53 -1.00
N TYR A 80 1.89 17.21 -1.11
CA TYR A 80 1.16 16.43 -0.10
C TYR A 80 1.95 16.26 1.20
N TYR A 81 3.28 16.16 1.13
CA TYR A 81 4.13 15.89 2.29
C TYR A 81 4.93 17.10 2.80
N HIS A 82 4.66 18.33 2.32
CA HIS A 82 5.42 19.53 2.70
C HIS A 82 5.43 19.81 4.23
N GLY A 83 4.37 19.42 4.94
CA GLY A 83 4.25 19.60 6.39
C GLY A 83 4.86 18.46 7.22
N PHE A 84 5.47 17.46 6.58
CA PHE A 84 6.07 16.33 7.29
C PHE A 84 7.54 16.60 7.58
N HIS A 85 7.91 16.48 8.84
CA HIS A 85 9.29 16.53 9.29
C HIS A 85 9.90 15.13 9.29
N GLU A 86 11.24 15.05 9.30
CA GLU A 86 11.98 13.78 9.33
C GLU A 86 11.54 12.86 10.46
N GLU A 87 11.23 13.42 11.64
CA GLU A 87 10.70 12.71 12.79
C GLU A 87 9.40 11.94 12.48
N HIS A 88 8.51 12.50 11.65
CA HIS A 88 7.29 11.81 11.23
C HIS A 88 7.60 10.62 10.32
N PHE A 89 8.56 10.77 9.39
CA PHE A 89 8.98 9.68 8.52
C PHE A 89 9.69 8.58 9.30
N SER A 90 10.51 8.95 10.29
CA SER A 90 11.19 8.01 11.18
C SER A 90 10.17 7.23 12.03
N ALA A 91 9.21 7.91 12.64
CA ALA A 91 8.14 7.25 13.41
C ALA A 91 7.29 6.31 12.55
N LEU A 92 6.98 6.71 11.32
CA LEU A 92 6.26 5.86 10.37
C LEU A 92 7.09 4.64 9.96
N TYR A 93 8.38 4.83 9.69
CA TYR A 93 9.28 3.73 9.38
C TYR A 93 9.40 2.76 10.56
N ASP A 94 9.56 3.26 11.79
CA ASP A 94 9.64 2.41 12.98
C ASP A 94 8.37 1.59 13.19
N LEU A 95 7.20 2.19 12.91
CA LEU A 95 5.93 1.47 12.93
C LEU A 95 5.92 0.34 11.90
N TYR A 96 6.23 0.63 10.64
CA TYR A 96 6.13 -0.31 9.50
C TYR A 96 7.41 -1.08 9.17
N ARG A 97 8.45 -1.00 10.01
CA ARG A 97 9.79 -1.55 9.75
C ARG A 97 9.75 -2.99 9.24
N SER A 98 8.97 -3.83 9.92
CA SER A 98 8.86 -5.25 9.56
C SER A 98 8.21 -5.49 8.20
N ASP A 99 7.30 -4.61 7.76
CA ASP A 99 6.73 -4.69 6.41
C ASP A 99 7.74 -4.24 5.35
N PHE A 100 8.56 -3.22 5.64
CA PHE A 100 9.66 -2.83 4.75
C PHE A 100 10.63 -3.99 4.53
N GLU A 101 10.98 -4.71 5.60
CA GLU A 101 11.82 -5.91 5.54
C GLU A 101 11.11 -7.05 4.78
N LEU A 102 9.84 -7.31 5.07
CA LEU A 102 9.05 -8.38 4.44
C LEU A 102 8.94 -8.22 2.92
N PHE A 103 8.81 -6.99 2.43
CA PHE A 103 8.63 -6.67 1.01
C PHE A 103 9.91 -6.20 0.30
N ASP A 104 11.05 -6.21 0.99
CA ASP A 104 12.35 -5.76 0.48
C ASP A 104 12.27 -4.33 -0.09
N TYR A 105 11.76 -3.41 0.74
CA TYR A 105 11.81 -1.98 0.48
C TYR A 105 13.01 -1.36 1.18
N SER A 106 13.78 -0.56 0.43
CA SER A 106 14.87 0.22 1.00
C SER A 106 14.34 1.39 1.84
N LEU A 107 15.18 1.87 2.77
CA LEU A 107 14.90 3.10 3.49
C LEU A 107 14.66 4.25 2.50
N PRO A 108 13.64 5.09 2.69
CA PRO A 108 13.48 6.31 1.90
C PRO A 108 14.72 7.20 2.03
N GLY A 109 15.12 7.87 0.94
CA GLY A 109 16.31 8.74 0.93
C GLY A 109 16.29 9.85 1.99
N VAL A 110 15.11 10.30 2.42
CA VAL A 110 14.96 11.26 3.53
C VAL A 110 15.36 10.70 4.90
N LEU A 111 15.52 9.38 5.01
CA LEU A 111 15.99 8.65 6.20
C LEU A 111 17.37 8.01 5.98
N GLN A 112 17.99 8.24 4.81
CA GLN A 112 19.36 7.82 4.51
C GLN A 112 20.27 9.03 4.75
N ASN A 113 21.01 9.01 5.86
CA ASN A 113 21.97 10.06 6.26
C ASN A 113 22.92 10.50 5.14
#